data_AF-A0A3D5DKN6-F1
#
_entry.id   AF-A0A3D5DKN6-F1
#
_cell.length_a   1.000
_cell.length_b   1.000
_cell.length_c   1.000
_cell.angle_alpha   90.00
_cell.angle_beta   90.00
_cell.angle_gamma   90.00
#
_symmetry.space_group_name_H-M   'P 1'
#
loop_
_entity.id
_entity.type
_entity.pdbx_description
1 polymer ?
#
loop_
_entity_poly.entity_id
_entity_poly.type
_entity_poly.pdbx_seq_one_letter_code
_entity_poly.pdbx_strand_id
1 'polypeptide(L)'
;MEIVKRPGRPAGVRRLLYRLPVWLYRARLGWLLGHRFVLINHIGRTSGRVRQVVVEVAEHDRVSGAVAVVSGFGPGSDWYR
;
A
#
# COMPACT_ATOMS: atom_id res chain seq x y z
N MET A 1 22.73 -5.25 -4.29
CA MET A 1 21.72 -4.45 -5.01
C MET A 1 21.75 -3.04 -4.42
N GLU A 2 22.44 -2.12 -5.07
CA GLU A 2 22.60 -0.74 -4.61
C GLU A 2 21.32 0.05 -4.90
N ILE A 3 20.68 0.62 -3.87
CA ILE A 3 19.44 1.39 -4.04
C ILE A 3 19.83 2.81 -4.48
N VAL A 4 19.90 3.02 -5.79
CA VAL A 4 20.38 4.25 -6.45
C VAL A 4 19.54 5.49 -6.11
N LYS A 5 18.26 5.32 -5.75
CA LYS A 5 17.40 6.44 -5.28
C LYS A 5 16.12 5.92 -4.64
N ARG A 6 15.76 6.40 -3.44
CA ARG A 6 14.43 6.16 -2.86
C ARG A 6 13.47 7.23 -3.38
N PRO A 7 12.31 6.86 -3.96
CA PRO A 7 11.33 7.85 -4.34
C PRO A 7 10.84 8.60 -3.09
N GLY A 8 10.77 9.94 -3.18
CA GLY A 8 10.22 10.76 -2.11
C GLY A 8 8.72 10.51 -1.93
N ARG A 9 8.18 10.93 -0.78
CA ARG A 9 6.73 10.85 -0.50
C ARG A 9 5.95 11.56 -1.61
N PRO A 10 4.88 10.96 -2.14
CA PRO A 10 4.11 11.59 -3.21
C PRO A 10 3.38 12.84 -2.69
N ALA A 11 3.48 13.93 -3.46
CA ALA A 11 2.83 15.22 -3.20
C ALA A 11 1.93 15.63 -4.37
N GLY A 12 1.02 16.58 -4.12
CA GLY A 12 0.12 17.13 -5.15
C GLY A 12 -0.74 16.07 -5.86
N VAL A 13 -0.85 16.17 -7.19
CA VAL A 13 -1.65 15.25 -8.03
C VAL A 13 -1.18 13.80 -7.90
N ARG A 14 0.12 13.55 -7.75
CA ARG A 14 0.65 12.20 -7.56
C ARG A 14 0.06 11.55 -6.31
N ARG A 15 -0.13 12.32 -5.23
CA ARG A 15 -0.77 11.82 -4.01
C ARG A 15 -2.20 11.36 -4.26
N LEU A 16 -2.95 12.04 -5.12
CA LEU A 16 -4.31 11.63 -5.48
C LEU A 16 -4.29 10.29 -6.24
N LEU A 17 -3.39 10.15 -7.21
CA LEU A 17 -3.21 8.90 -7.97
C LEU A 17 -2.87 7.72 -7.05
N TYR A 18 -1.95 7.88 -6.10
CA TYR A 18 -1.63 6.82 -5.13
C TYR A 18 -2.77 6.51 -4.14
N ARG A 19 -3.78 7.39 -4.03
CA ARG A 19 -4.98 7.13 -3.21
C ARG A 19 -6.13 6.54 -4.02
N LEU A 20 -6.09 6.59 -5.35
CA LEU A 20 -7.15 6.05 -6.21
C LEU A 20 -7.49 4.58 -5.89
N PRO A 21 -6.50 3.68 -5.69
CA PRO A 21 -6.81 2.29 -5.35
C PRO A 21 -7.59 2.16 -4.04
N VAL A 22 -7.30 2.98 -3.03
CA VAL A 22 -8.06 2.99 -1.76
C VAL A 22 -9.54 3.30 -2.02
N TRP A 23 -9.82 4.27 -2.88
CA TRP A 23 -11.19 4.63 -3.25
C TRP A 23 -11.89 3.49 -4.01
N LEU A 24 -11.19 2.78 -4.90
CA LEU A 24 -11.73 1.61 -5.59
C LEU A 24 -12.13 0.50 -4.60
N TYR A 25 -11.28 0.17 -3.63
CA TYR A 25 -11.63 -0.81 -2.60
C TYR A 25 -12.83 -0.35 -1.76
N ARG A 26 -12.89 0.93 -1.37
CA ARG A 26 -14.05 1.48 -0.62
C ARG A 26 -15.35 1.43 -1.43
N ALA A 27 -15.27 1.59 -2.75
CA ALA A 27 -16.40 1.48 -3.67
C ALA A 27 -16.75 0.03 -4.05
N ARG A 28 -16.11 -0.98 -3.42
CA ARG A 28 -16.25 -2.42 -3.76
C ARG A 28 -15.81 -2.77 -5.19
N LEU A 29 -15.00 -1.91 -5.81
CA LEU A 29 -14.41 -2.10 -7.14
C LEU A 29 -12.98 -2.69 -7.08
N GLY A 30 -12.62 -3.34 -5.95
CA GLY A 30 -11.30 -3.93 -5.76
C GLY A 30 -10.96 -5.03 -6.78
N TRP A 31 -11.96 -5.64 -7.40
CA TRP A 31 -11.78 -6.65 -8.45
C TRP A 31 -11.07 -6.10 -9.69
N LEU A 32 -11.15 -4.79 -9.97
CA LEU A 32 -10.41 -4.13 -11.05
C LEU A 32 -8.89 -4.18 -10.87
N LEU A 33 -8.43 -4.35 -9.63
CA LEU A 33 -7.01 -4.40 -9.28
C LEU A 33 -6.47 -5.85 -9.24
N GLY A 34 -7.36 -6.84 -9.41
CA GLY A 34 -7.02 -8.26 -9.36
C GLY A 34 -6.43 -8.69 -8.01
N HIS A 35 -5.51 -9.67 -8.06
CA HIS A 35 -4.83 -10.23 -6.88
C HIS A 35 -3.46 -9.60 -6.60
N ARG A 36 -3.06 -8.57 -7.37
CA ARG A 36 -1.75 -7.92 -7.22
C ARG A 36 -1.72 -6.86 -6.13
N PHE A 37 -2.86 -6.48 -5.58
CA PHE A 37 -2.96 -5.43 -4.59
C PHE A 37 -3.71 -5.90 -3.35
N VAL A 38 -3.36 -5.33 -2.22
CA VAL A 38 -4.06 -5.55 -0.95
C VAL A 38 -4.27 -4.23 -0.22
N LEU A 39 -5.45 -4.06 0.36
CA LEU A 39 -5.77 -2.94 1.22
C LEU A 39 -5.36 -3.27 2.66
N ILE A 40 -4.49 -2.46 3.22
CA ILE A 40 -4.03 -2.58 4.61
C ILE A 40 -4.65 -1.46 5.43
N ASN A 41 -5.34 -1.84 6.51
CA ASN A 41 -5.72 -0.94 7.58
C ASN A 41 -4.59 -0.93 8.62
N HIS A 42 -4.06 0.24 8.92
CA HIS A 42 -3.01 0.42 9.92
C HIS A 42 -3.37 1.58 10.85
N ILE A 43 -2.76 1.60 12.04
CA ILE A 43 -2.92 2.69 13.00
C ILE A 43 -1.78 3.66 12.78
N GLY A 44 -2.10 4.92 12.46
CA GLY A 44 -1.07 5.92 12.24
C GLY A 44 -0.35 6.25 13.54
N ARG A 45 0.92 5.88 13.67
CA ARG A 45 1.74 6.01 14.89
C ARG A 45 1.66 7.36 15.62
N THR A 46 1.67 8.47 14.89
CA THR A 46 1.57 9.82 15.49
C THR A 46 0.14 10.25 15.78
N SER A 47 -0.82 9.80 14.96
CA SER A 47 -2.21 10.29 15.03
C SER A 47 -3.16 9.38 15.80
N GLY A 48 -2.80 8.11 16.05
CA GLY A 48 -3.69 7.06 16.58
C GLY A 48 -4.86 6.67 15.67
N ARG A 49 -5.07 7.36 14.54
CA ARG A 49 -6.19 7.13 13.64
C ARG A 49 -5.96 5.92 12.75
N VAL A 50 -7.03 5.18 12.47
CA VAL A 50 -7.04 4.17 11.41
C VAL A 50 -6.81 4.85 10.07
N ARG A 51 -5.86 4.32 9.31
CA ARG A 51 -5.47 4.76 7.98
C ARG A 51 -5.44 3.57 7.05
N GLN A 52 -5.63 3.87 5.77
CA GLN A 52 -5.70 2.86 4.72
C GLN A 52 -4.61 3.12 3.69
N VAL A 53 -3.97 2.04 3.25
CA VAL A 53 -3.00 2.05 2.15
C VAL A 53 -3.25 0.85 1.26
N VAL A 54 -3.03 1.00 -0.04
CA VAL A 54 -2.99 -0.14 -0.97
C VAL A 54 -1.54 -0.35 -1.37
N VAL A 55 -1.08 -1.59 -1.27
CA VAL A 55 0.29 -2.00 -1.61
C VAL A 55 0.27 -3.17 -2.57
N GLU A 56 1.37 -3.35 -3.29
CA GLU A 56 1.54 -4.47 -4.21
C GLU A 56 1.94 -5.74 -3.45
N VAL A 57 1.29 -6.84 -3.82
CA VAL A 57 1.57 -8.20 -3.34
C VAL A 57 2.66 -8.79 -4.21
N ALA A 58 3.78 -9.17 -3.59
CA ALA A 58 4.87 -9.89 -4.25
C ALA A 58 4.64 -11.40 -4.25
N GLU A 59 4.07 -11.93 -3.17
CA GLU A 59 3.79 -13.36 -3.02
C GLU A 59 2.46 -13.56 -2.31
N HIS A 60 1.73 -14.59 -2.73
CA HIS A 60 0.48 -14.99 -2.12
C HIS A 60 0.54 -16.49 -1.86
N ASP A 61 0.63 -16.87 -0.59
CA ASP A 61 0.49 -18.24 -0.14
C ASP A 61 -0.99 -18.61 -0.10
N ARG A 62 -1.39 -19.51 -0.99
CA ARG A 62 -2.79 -19.95 -1.10
C ARG A 62 -3.23 -20.89 0.01
N VAL A 63 -2.30 -21.52 0.72
CA VAL A 63 -2.60 -22.46 1.81
C VAL A 63 -2.90 -21.70 3.09
N SER A 64 -2.01 -20.78 3.47
CA SER A 64 -2.20 -19.98 4.69
C SER A 64 -3.04 -18.72 4.48
N GLY A 65 -3.21 -18.27 3.23
CA GLY A 65 -3.79 -16.97 2.90
C GLY A 65 -2.86 -15.80 3.20
N ALA A 66 -1.60 -16.07 3.56
CA ALA A 66 -0.61 -15.04 3.80
C ALA A 66 -0.20 -14.34 2.50
N VAL A 67 0.08 -13.03 2.60
CA VAL A 67 0.58 -12.23 1.49
C VAL A 67 1.88 -11.54 1.89
N ALA A 68 2.90 -11.68 1.05
CA ALA A 68 4.11 -10.87 1.15
C ALA A 68 3.91 -9.62 0.30
N VAL A 69 4.21 -8.45 0.88
CA VAL A 69 4.03 -7.15 0.24
C VAL A 69 5.34 -6.38 0.20
N VAL A 70 5.47 -5.46 -0.77
CA VAL A 70 6.68 -4.65 -0.93
C VAL A 70 6.42 -3.20 -0.52
N SER A 71 7.34 -2.64 0.29
CA SER A 71 7.37 -1.20 0.55
C SER A 71 8.11 -0.46 -0.55
N GLY A 72 7.35 0.00 -1.57
CA GLY A 72 7.92 0.72 -2.72
C GLY A 72 8.62 2.05 -2.39
N PHE A 73 8.30 2.67 -1.24
CA PHE A 73 8.99 3.87 -0.73
C PHE A 73 10.05 3.55 0.33
N GLY A 74 10.34 2.25 0.53
CA GLY A 74 11.33 1.77 1.49
C GLY A 74 10.85 1.76 2.95
N PRO A 75 11.75 1.57 3.93
CA PRO A 75 11.41 1.42 5.34
C PRO A 75 10.83 2.71 5.99
N GLY A 76 10.88 3.83 5.27
CA GLY A 76 10.29 5.10 5.70
C GLY A 76 8.80 5.22 5.45
N SER A 77 8.15 4.24 4.81
CA SER A 77 6.70 4.23 4.58
C SER A 77 5.94 4.25 5.90
N ASP A 78 4.99 5.18 6.04
CA ASP A 78 4.28 5.40 7.30
C ASP A 78 3.42 4.20 7.74
N TRP A 79 3.05 3.30 6.82
CA TRP A 79 2.29 2.08 7.11
C TRP A 79 3.17 0.89 7.52
N TYR A 80 4.45 0.92 7.16
CA TYR A 80 5.42 -0.14 7.48
C TYR A 80 6.05 0.08 8.86
N ARG A 81 5.85 1.26 9.44
CA ARG A 81 6.43 1.72 10.69
C ARG A 81 5.40 1.81 11.80
#